data_AF-A0A1C7MWM5-F1
#
_entry.id   AF-A0A1C7MWM5-F1
#
_cell.length_a   1.000
_cell.length_b   1.000
_cell.length_c   1.000
_cell.angle_alpha   90.00
_cell.angle_beta   90.00
_cell.angle_gamma   90.00
#
_symmetry.space_group_name_H-M   'P 1'
#
loop_
_entity.id
_entity.type
_entity.pdbx_description
1 polymer ?
#
loop_
_entity_poly.entity_id
_entity_poly.type
_entity_poly.pdbx_seq_one_letter_code
_entity_poly.pdbx_strand_id
1 'polypeptide(L)'
;MVTMDTSLPSQWVDETGAIVFSLPEAARQQSQEQKKHYWETNKQRLTKLTRDLDRYFPGKRVPFLFTYFPDDSCLEDTLAKIPFYLGLDSNGTVSDYHVLIMNRLTVLERFQDEIHWLSHHTITDRFKEDS
;
A
#
# COMPACT_ATOMS: atom_id res chain seq x y z
N MET A 1 31.08 -11.49 -15.85
CA MET A 1 30.54 -10.38 -15.05
C MET A 1 29.09 -10.24 -15.45
N VAL A 2 28.15 -10.72 -14.61
CA VAL A 2 26.71 -10.61 -14.91
C VAL A 2 26.33 -9.17 -14.60
N THR A 3 26.12 -8.37 -15.63
CA THR A 3 25.49 -7.05 -15.49
C THR A 3 24.07 -7.29 -15.03
N MET A 4 23.80 -7.05 -13.75
CA MET A 4 22.42 -7.02 -13.27
C MET A 4 21.72 -5.88 -14.01
N ASP A 5 20.76 -6.24 -14.85
CA ASP A 5 19.98 -5.29 -15.60
C ASP A 5 19.08 -4.53 -14.63
N THR A 6 19.53 -3.32 -14.27
CA THR A 6 18.82 -2.40 -13.37
C THR A 6 17.63 -1.72 -14.05
N SER A 7 17.34 -2.02 -15.32
CA SER A 7 16.19 -1.46 -16.05
C SER A 7 14.86 -2.14 -15.69
N LEU A 8 14.89 -3.45 -15.42
CA LEU A 8 13.71 -4.23 -15.04
C LEU A 8 13.00 -3.65 -13.81
N PRO A 9 13.70 -3.30 -12.72
CA PRO A 9 13.02 -2.80 -11.53
C PRO A 9 12.34 -1.44 -11.78
N SER A 10 12.89 -0.55 -12.63
CA SER A 10 12.27 0.78 -12.85
C SER A 10 11.05 0.66 -13.76
N GLN A 11 11.17 -0.18 -14.80
CA GLN A 11 10.05 -0.59 -15.64
C GLN A 11 8.93 -1.19 -14.81
N TRP A 12 9.23 -2.03 -13.81
CA TRP A 12 8.18 -2.58 -12.95
C TRP A 12 7.40 -1.49 -12.23
N VAL A 13 8.06 -0.44 -11.74
CA VAL A 13 7.36 0.67 -11.07
C VAL A 13 6.60 1.55 -12.08
N ASP A 14 7.09 1.72 -13.30
CA ASP A 14 6.36 2.41 -14.38
C ASP A 14 5.16 1.58 -14.88
N GLU A 15 5.22 0.25 -14.82
CA GLU A 15 4.18 -0.67 -15.28
C GLU A 15 3.19 -1.10 -14.19
N THR A 16 3.58 -1.10 -12.90
CA THR A 16 2.72 -1.56 -11.80
C THR A 16 1.63 -0.57 -11.42
N GLY A 17 1.78 0.73 -11.73
CA GLY A 17 0.78 1.76 -11.46
C GLY A 17 0.58 2.09 -9.98
N ALA A 18 0.52 1.10 -9.09
CA ALA A 18 0.40 1.22 -7.63
C ALA A 18 0.99 0.01 -6.89
N ILE A 19 1.40 0.21 -5.64
CA ILE A 19 1.86 -0.88 -4.76
C ILE A 19 0.74 -1.27 -3.79
N VAL A 20 0.37 -2.55 -3.78
CA VAL A 20 -0.52 -3.10 -2.75
C VAL A 20 0.31 -3.47 -1.52
N PHE A 21 0.07 -2.77 -0.40
CA PHE A 21 0.71 -3.06 0.88
C PHE A 21 -0.31 -3.66 1.86
N SER A 22 -0.16 -4.96 2.11
CA SER A 22 -1.10 -5.65 2.98
C SER A 22 -0.74 -5.54 4.46
N LEU A 23 -1.66 -4.96 5.24
CA LEU A 23 -1.65 -5.05 6.69
C LEU A 23 -2.18 -6.42 7.10
N PRO A 24 -1.42 -7.17 7.92
CA PRO A 24 -1.86 -8.48 8.38
C PRO A 24 -3.09 -8.30 9.26
N GLU A 25 -3.92 -9.32 9.31
CA GLU A 25 -5.10 -9.26 10.15
C GLU A 25 -4.73 -9.20 11.63
N ALA A 26 -5.27 -8.22 12.34
CA ALA A 26 -5.13 -8.09 13.78
C ALA A 26 -6.03 -9.11 14.51
N ALA A 27 -5.65 -9.47 15.74
CA ALA A 27 -6.57 -10.20 16.60
C ALA A 27 -7.77 -9.31 16.94
N ARG A 28 -8.98 -9.87 17.01
CA ARG A 28 -10.21 -9.09 17.29
C ARG A 28 -10.12 -8.30 18.59
N GLN A 29 -9.63 -8.96 19.64
CA GLN A 29 -9.37 -8.34 20.93
C GLN A 29 -7.86 -8.21 21.14
N GLN A 30 -7.41 -6.97 21.27
CA GLN A 30 -6.02 -6.63 21.53
C GLN A 30 -5.93 -5.65 22.69
N SER A 31 -4.94 -5.86 23.57
CA SER A 31 -4.53 -4.85 24.52
C SER A 31 -3.97 -3.62 23.79
N GLN A 32 -3.90 -2.47 24.47
CA GLN A 32 -3.31 -1.26 23.89
C GLN A 32 -1.85 -1.47 23.47
N GLU A 33 -1.08 -2.26 24.23
CA GLU A 33 0.30 -2.62 23.90
C GLU A 33 0.38 -3.47 22.61
N GLN A 34 -0.53 -4.43 22.44
CA GLN A 34 -0.61 -5.25 21.23
C GLN A 34 -0.96 -4.42 20.00
N LYS A 35 -1.91 -3.47 20.13
CA LYS A 35 -2.25 -2.52 19.06
C LYS A 35 -1.07 -1.65 18.67
N LYS A 36 -0.37 -1.09 19.67
CA LYS A 36 0.84 -0.29 19.43
C LYS A 36 1.91 -1.11 18.70
N HIS A 37 2.18 -2.32 19.18
CA HIS A 37 3.18 -3.21 18.59
C HIS A 37 2.82 -3.60 17.14
N TYR A 38 1.54 -3.84 16.87
CA TYR A 38 1.04 -4.09 15.52
C TYR A 38 1.34 -2.92 14.57
N TRP A 39 1.01 -1.69 14.96
CA TRP A 39 1.24 -0.52 14.13
C TRP A 39 2.73 -0.20 13.96
N GLU A 40 3.53 -0.29 15.03
CA GLU A 40 4.99 -0.10 14.94
C GLU A 40 5.64 -1.12 14.01
N THR A 41 5.24 -2.39 14.09
CA THR A 41 5.75 -3.45 13.21
C THR A 41 5.44 -3.15 11.74
N ASN A 42 4.21 -2.75 11.44
CA ASN A 42 3.80 -2.44 10.06
C ASN A 42 4.44 -1.15 9.52
N LYS A 43 4.64 -0.15 10.37
CA LYS A 43 5.44 1.04 10.04
C LYS A 43 6.86 0.67 9.66
N GLN A 44 7.54 -0.18 10.45
CA GLN A 44 8.89 -0.64 10.13
C GLN A 44 8.96 -1.39 8.80
N ARG A 45 7.97 -2.26 8.52
CA ARG A 45 7.86 -2.96 7.24
C ARG A 45 7.73 -1.98 6.07
N LEU A 46 6.86 -0.98 6.19
CA LEU A 46 6.67 0.04 5.17
C LEU A 46 7.93 0.88 4.98
N THR A 47 8.57 1.34 6.07
CA THR A 47 9.82 2.10 6.01
C THR A 47 10.92 1.33 5.29
N LYS A 48 11.04 0.02 5.54
CA LYS A 48 12.00 -0.83 4.83
C LYS A 48 11.69 -0.85 3.32
N LEU A 49 10.44 -1.09 2.96
CA LEU A 49 10.00 -1.12 1.56
C LEU A 49 10.27 0.21 0.85
N THR A 50 9.87 1.34 1.44
CA THR A 50 10.06 2.65 0.80
C THR A 50 11.52 3.05 0.71
N ARG A 51 12.35 2.65 1.68
CA ARG A 51 13.81 2.82 1.58
C ARG A 51 14.42 1.97 0.47
N ASP A 52 13.95 0.73 0.29
CA ASP A 52 14.42 -0.12 -0.79
C ASP A 52 13.97 0.47 -2.15
N LEU A 53 12.74 0.96 -2.27
CA LEU A 53 12.25 1.67 -3.45
C LEU A 53 13.07 2.92 -3.77
N ASP A 54 13.37 3.77 -2.78
CA ASP A 54 14.19 4.96 -2.99
C ASP A 54 15.64 4.59 -3.35
N ARG A 55 16.18 3.49 -2.80
CA ARG A 55 17.51 2.99 -3.15
C ARG A 55 17.61 2.55 -4.62
N TYR A 56 16.59 1.87 -5.13
CA TYR A 56 16.58 1.35 -6.50
C TYR A 56 16.01 2.35 -7.51
N PHE A 57 15.12 3.25 -7.08
CA PHE A 57 14.45 4.30 -7.87
C PHE A 57 14.45 5.64 -7.11
N PRO A 58 15.62 6.26 -6.97
CA PRO A 58 15.75 7.48 -6.18
C PRO A 58 14.83 8.58 -6.69
N GLY A 59 14.09 9.20 -5.76
CA GLY A 59 13.16 10.29 -6.06
C GLY A 59 11.85 9.87 -6.73
N LYS A 60 11.66 8.57 -7.04
CA LYS A 60 10.41 8.07 -7.60
C LYS A 60 9.34 8.02 -6.51
N ARG A 61 8.17 8.60 -6.80
CA ARG A 61 7.00 8.57 -5.92
C ARG A 61 5.97 7.61 -6.49
N VAL A 62 5.39 6.77 -5.64
CA VAL A 62 4.52 5.65 -6.04
C VAL A 62 3.25 5.66 -5.18
N PRO A 63 2.06 5.45 -5.76
CA PRO A 63 0.83 5.38 -4.97
C PRO A 63 0.67 4.01 -4.30
N PHE A 64 0.03 3.98 -3.13
CA PHE A 64 -0.14 2.77 -2.32
C PHE A 64 -1.60 2.43 -2.07
N LEU A 65 -1.95 1.15 -2.23
CA LEU A 65 -3.22 0.60 -1.74
C LEU A 65 -2.96 -0.22 -0.47
N PHE A 66 -3.43 0.28 0.67
CA PHE A 66 -3.31 -0.41 1.95
C PHE A 66 -4.51 -1.32 2.18
N THR A 67 -4.28 -2.63 2.30
CA THR A 67 -5.38 -3.54 2.71
C THR A 67 -5.43 -3.61 4.23
N TYR A 68 -6.57 -3.31 4.84
CA TYR A 68 -6.76 -3.26 6.30
C TYR A 68 -7.91 -4.14 6.75
N PHE A 69 -7.67 -5.03 7.72
CA PHE A 69 -8.71 -5.83 8.35
C PHE A 69 -9.17 -5.15 9.65
N PRO A 70 -10.44 -4.70 9.75
CA PRO A 70 -10.95 -4.08 10.96
C PRO A 70 -10.88 -5.02 12.15
N ASP A 71 -10.41 -4.49 13.28
CA ASP A 71 -10.57 -5.12 14.59
C ASP A 71 -11.87 -4.60 15.26
N ASP A 72 -12.05 -4.88 16.55
CA ASP A 72 -13.22 -4.41 17.31
C ASP A 72 -13.16 -2.89 17.62
N SER A 73 -12.20 -2.14 17.08
CA SER A 73 -12.10 -0.69 17.24
C SER A 73 -13.11 0.04 16.36
N CYS A 74 -13.35 1.32 16.67
CA CYS A 74 -14.09 2.20 15.77
C CYS A 74 -13.33 2.32 14.42
N LEU A 75 -13.97 1.83 13.36
CA LEU A 75 -13.38 1.77 12.02
C LEU A 75 -13.04 3.16 11.48
N GLU A 76 -13.95 4.11 11.59
CA GLU A 76 -13.77 5.49 11.12
C GLU A 76 -12.56 6.16 11.81
N ASP A 77 -12.48 6.03 13.15
CA ASP A 77 -11.36 6.55 13.93
C ASP A 77 -10.03 5.89 13.53
N THR A 78 -10.03 4.59 13.28
CA THR A 78 -8.81 3.89 12.88
C THR A 78 -8.38 4.29 11.47
N LEU A 79 -9.30 4.39 10.52
CA LEU A 79 -9.00 4.82 9.14
C LEU A 79 -8.35 6.20 9.12
N ALA A 80 -8.88 7.15 9.90
CA ALA A 80 -8.30 8.49 10.03
C ALA A 80 -6.88 8.48 10.61
N LYS A 81 -6.51 7.45 11.38
CA LYS A 81 -5.21 7.32 12.06
C LYS A 81 -4.20 6.45 11.33
N ILE A 82 -4.61 5.65 10.33
CA ILE A 82 -3.69 4.82 9.53
C ILE A 82 -2.49 5.62 8.99
N PRO A 83 -2.66 6.83 8.42
CA PRO A 83 -1.53 7.61 7.91
C PRO A 83 -0.49 7.92 8.99
N PHE A 84 -0.98 8.31 10.17
CA PHE A 84 -0.14 8.57 11.33
C PHE A 84 0.56 7.30 11.83
N TYR A 85 -0.17 6.19 11.96
CA TYR A 85 0.39 4.92 12.41
C TYR A 85 1.49 4.39 11.48
N LEU A 86 1.31 4.56 10.17
CA LEU A 86 2.29 4.15 9.16
C LEU A 86 3.37 5.21 8.90
N GLY A 87 3.23 6.42 9.43
CA GLY A 87 4.18 7.52 9.26
C GLY A 87 4.23 8.07 7.83
N LEU A 88 3.09 8.09 7.12
CA LEU A 88 3.02 8.49 5.72
C LEU A 88 3.40 9.95 5.50
N ASP A 89 3.10 10.84 6.45
CA ASP A 89 3.40 12.28 6.37
C ASP A 89 4.90 12.57 6.21
N SER A 90 5.75 11.63 6.65
CA SER A 90 7.22 11.72 6.56
C SER A 90 7.81 10.89 5.42
N ASN A 91 6.97 10.24 4.60
CA ASN A 91 7.41 9.30 3.59
C ASN A 91 7.42 9.93 2.19
N GLY A 92 8.60 10.35 1.73
CA GLY A 92 8.75 10.98 0.41
C GLY A 92 8.49 10.06 -0.78
N THR A 93 8.52 8.74 -0.59
CA THR A 93 8.31 7.73 -1.63
C THR A 93 6.84 7.50 -1.94
N VAL A 94 5.94 7.78 -0.99
CA VAL A 94 4.50 7.61 -1.20
C VAL A 94 3.96 8.88 -1.88
N SER A 95 3.38 8.74 -3.09
CA SER A 95 2.74 9.88 -3.79
C SER A 95 1.33 10.14 -3.30
N ASP A 96 0.56 9.06 -3.12
CA ASP A 96 -0.85 9.03 -2.72
C ASP A 96 -1.19 7.68 -2.09
N TYR A 97 -2.33 7.55 -1.43
CA TYR A 97 -2.78 6.27 -0.89
C TYR A 97 -4.30 6.11 -0.79
N HIS A 98 -4.74 4.85 -0.88
CA HIS A 98 -6.09 4.40 -0.56
C HIS A 98 -6.06 3.30 0.48
N VAL A 99 -7.15 3.15 1.24
CA VAL A 99 -7.32 2.04 2.18
C VAL A 99 -8.47 1.16 1.73
N LEU A 100 -8.15 -0.08 1.42
CA LEU A 100 -9.10 -1.15 1.14
C LEU A 100 -9.45 -1.87 2.44
N ILE A 101 -10.71 -1.74 2.85
CA ILE A 101 -11.23 -2.43 4.03
C ILE A 101 -11.54 -3.88 3.69
N MET A 102 -10.76 -4.77 4.28
CA MET A 102 -10.87 -6.21 4.13
C MET A 102 -11.81 -6.77 5.20
N ASN A 103 -13.00 -7.18 4.79
CA ASN A 103 -13.94 -7.87 5.67
C ASN A 103 -13.85 -9.38 5.42
N ARG A 104 -13.55 -10.17 6.46
CA ARG A 104 -13.50 -11.64 6.38
C ARG A 104 -14.74 -12.29 5.77
N LEU A 105 -15.91 -11.68 5.89
CA LEU A 105 -17.18 -12.20 5.38
C LEU A 105 -17.45 -11.83 3.91
N THR A 106 -16.81 -10.79 3.38
CA THR A 106 -17.07 -10.28 2.01
C THR A 106 -15.79 -10.19 1.16
N VAL A 107 -14.67 -10.74 1.63
CA VAL A 107 -13.36 -10.59 0.98
C VAL A 107 -13.33 -11.20 -0.41
N LEU A 108 -14.05 -12.31 -0.63
CA LEU A 108 -14.16 -12.97 -1.93
C LEU A 108 -14.93 -12.13 -2.95
N GLU A 109 -15.99 -11.45 -2.51
CA GLU A 109 -16.82 -10.60 -3.37
C GLU A 109 -16.10 -9.28 -3.70
N ARG A 110 -15.47 -8.64 -2.71
CA ARG A 110 -14.77 -7.36 -2.91
C ARG A 110 -13.46 -7.46 -3.67
N PHE A 111 -12.79 -8.63 -3.69
CA PHE A 111 -11.58 -8.80 -4.48
C PHE A 111 -11.84 -8.59 -5.98
N GLN A 112 -13.04 -8.94 -6.45
CA GLN A 112 -13.44 -8.73 -7.84
C GLN A 112 -13.68 -7.25 -8.15
N ASP A 113 -14.33 -6.52 -7.24
CA ASP A 113 -14.57 -5.08 -7.38
C ASP A 113 -13.25 -4.27 -7.37
N GLU A 114 -12.28 -4.69 -6.57
CA GLU A 114 -10.97 -4.02 -6.46
C GLU A 114 -10.05 -4.33 -7.65
N ILE A 115 -10.09 -5.55 -8.19
CA ILE A 115 -9.45 -5.87 -9.47
C ILE A 115 -10.06 -5.01 -10.59
N HIS A 116 -11.37 -4.81 -10.57
CA HIS A 116 -12.07 -3.98 -11.55
C HIS A 116 -11.72 -2.49 -11.40
N TRP A 117 -11.60 -1.98 -10.17
CA TRP A 117 -11.12 -0.61 -9.92
C TRP A 117 -9.67 -0.42 -10.39
N LEU A 118 -8.78 -1.36 -10.05
CA LEU A 118 -7.39 -1.38 -10.50
C LEU A 118 -7.32 -1.43 -12.04
N SER A 119 -8.07 -2.30 -12.70
CA SER A 119 -8.05 -2.41 -14.16
C SER A 119 -8.55 -1.14 -14.86
N HIS A 120 -9.47 -0.39 -14.25
CA HIS A 120 -9.96 0.88 -14.80
C HIS A 120 -8.96 2.03 -14.62
N HIS A 121 -8.19 2.04 -13.53
CA HIS A 121 -7.19 3.08 -13.26
C HIS A 121 -5.80 2.76 -13.83
N THR A 122 -5.57 1.52 -14.29
CA THR A 122 -4.35 1.13 -15.02
C THR A 122 -4.42 1.49 -16.51
N ILE A 123 -5.58 1.92 -17.05
CA ILE A 123 -5.80 2.19 -18.49
C ILE A 123 -6.30 3.64 -18.73
N THR A 124 -5.65 4.64 -18.13
CA THR A 124 -5.94 6.06 -18.49
C THR A 124 -4.74 6.88 -18.97
N ASP A 125 -3.50 6.42 -18.79
CA ASP A 125 -2.32 7.16 -19.27
C ASP A 125 -1.73 6.65 -20.59
N ARG A 126 -2.21 5.54 -21.16
CA ARG A 126 -1.68 5.02 -22.45
C ARG A 126 -2.44 5.46 -23.72
N PHE A 127 -3.50 6.27 -23.61
CA PHE A 127 -4.30 6.69 -24.78
C PHE A 127 -4.38 8.20 -25.00
N LYS A 128 -3.60 9.01 -24.28
CA LYS A 128 -3.55 10.47 -24.49
C LYS A 128 -2.33 11.00 -25.23
N GLU A 129 -1.42 10.14 -25.69
CA GLU A 129 -0.26 10.57 -26.49
C GLU A 129 -0.32 10.21 -27.99
N ASP A 130 -1.45 9.69 -28.50
CA ASP A 130 -1.64 9.43 -29.94
C ASP A 130 -2.91 10.11 -30.50
N SER A 131 -3.14 11.39 -30.19
CA SER A 131 -4.20 12.19 -30.84
C SER A 131 -3.78 13.64 -31.08
#